data_AF-A0A661TLP7-F1
#
_entry.id   AF-A0A661TLP7-F1
#
_cell.length_a   1.000
_cell.length_b   1.000
_cell.length_c   1.000
_cell.angle_alpha   90.00
_cell.angle_beta   90.00
_cell.angle_gamma   90.00
#
_symmetry.space_group_name_H-M   'P 1'
#
loop_
_entity.id
_entity.type
_entity.pdbx_description
1 polymer ?
#
loop_
_entity_poly.entity_id
_entity_poly.type
_entity_poly.pdbx_seq_one_letter_code
_entity_poly.pdbx_strand_id
1 'polypeptide(L)'
;MADDLSQDLEVTEVAPEDAPKKPAKGTIATDEVANPALKDYFNMDNVSDTTGRKFGDILEYFGDKPEGVGEMMYMLRQLENRLESPRIGENRLDVVHRYIKVKNEMSDREKELDSFLR
;
A
#
# COMPACT_ATOMS: atom_id res chain seq x y z
N MET A 1 61.00 36.85 -2.36
CA MET A 1 60.59 35.43 -2.41
C MET A 1 59.11 35.44 -2.12
N ALA A 2 58.35 34.93 -3.10
CA ALA A 2 56.91 35.08 -3.26
C ALA A 2 56.13 33.97 -2.51
N ASP A 3 54.83 33.90 -2.80
CA ASP A 3 53.79 32.92 -2.39
C ASP A 3 53.02 33.38 -1.13
N ASP A 4 52.01 34.27 -1.24
CA ASP A 4 50.72 34.15 -1.94
C ASP A 4 50.00 32.81 -1.65
N LEU A 5 49.23 32.79 -0.57
CA LEU A 5 48.32 31.70 -0.21
C LEU A 5 46.89 32.12 -0.55
N SER A 6 46.63 32.23 -1.85
CA SER A 6 45.28 32.24 -2.41
C SER A 6 44.79 30.79 -2.44
N GLN A 7 44.04 30.36 -1.42
CA GLN A 7 43.33 29.09 -1.48
C GLN A 7 41.98 29.31 -2.17
N ASP A 8 41.94 28.94 -3.45
CA ASP A 8 40.71 28.75 -4.22
C ASP A 8 39.84 27.69 -3.53
N LEU A 9 38.79 28.13 -2.85
CA LEU A 9 37.69 27.27 -2.43
C LEU A 9 36.87 26.94 -3.67
N GLU A 10 37.16 25.80 -4.31
CA GLU A 10 36.21 25.13 -5.20
C GLU A 10 34.98 24.74 -4.37
N VAL A 11 33.94 25.59 -4.45
CA VAL A 11 32.60 25.24 -4.01
C VAL A 11 32.05 24.26 -5.04
N THR A 12 32.20 22.97 -4.78
CA THR A 12 31.48 21.95 -5.53
C THR A 12 30.00 22.13 -5.20
N GLU A 13 29.25 22.70 -6.14
CA GLU A 13 27.81 22.84 -6.09
C GLU A 13 27.20 21.42 -6.06
N VAL A 14 26.89 20.93 -4.87
CA VAL A 14 26.19 19.65 -4.69
C VAL A 14 24.76 19.91 -5.13
N ALA A 15 24.44 19.49 -6.35
CA ALA A 15 23.07 19.45 -6.85
C ALA A 15 22.19 18.75 -5.80
N PRO A 16 21.02 19.32 -5.45
CA PRO A 16 20.16 18.71 -4.45
C PRO A 16 19.79 17.30 -4.92
N GLU A 17 20.17 16.30 -4.14
CA GLU A 17 19.76 14.91 -4.34
C GLU A 17 18.26 14.89 -4.60
N ASP A 18 17.88 14.25 -5.71
CA ASP A 18 16.51 14.02 -6.14
C ASP A 18 15.58 13.82 -4.94
N ALA A 19 14.67 14.78 -4.76
CA ALA A 19 13.53 14.61 -3.88
C ALA A 19 12.90 13.23 -4.15
N PRO A 20 12.49 12.47 -3.13
CA PRO A 20 11.99 11.12 -3.32
C PRO A 20 10.82 11.19 -4.31
N LYS A 21 11.03 10.64 -5.51
CA LYS A 21 10.01 10.59 -6.55
C LYS A 21 8.79 9.92 -5.93
N LYS A 22 7.71 10.70 -5.82
CA LYS A 22 6.38 10.20 -5.48
C LYS A 22 6.16 8.92 -6.32
N PRO A 23 5.83 7.77 -5.69
CA PRO A 23 5.64 6.55 -6.44
C PRO A 23 4.55 6.78 -7.49
N ALA A 24 4.87 6.42 -8.74
CA ALA A 24 3.93 6.56 -9.85
C ALA A 24 2.72 5.66 -9.59
N LYS A 25 1.53 6.21 -9.84
CA LYS A 25 0.25 5.48 -9.85
C LYS A 25 0.42 4.20 -10.68
N GLY A 26 0.22 3.05 -10.04
CA GLY A 26 0.23 1.75 -10.72
C GLY A 26 1.55 0.97 -10.68
N THR A 27 2.42 1.22 -9.69
CA THR A 27 3.53 0.28 -9.43
C THR A 27 2.98 -0.92 -8.66
N ILE A 28 2.49 -1.91 -9.40
CA ILE A 28 2.15 -3.24 -8.87
C ILE A 28 3.40 -3.76 -8.16
N ALA A 29 3.21 -4.26 -6.94
CA ALA A 29 4.24 -4.82 -6.07
C ALA A 29 5.27 -5.59 -6.88
N THR A 30 6.45 -5.00 -7.05
CA THR A 30 7.63 -5.72 -7.48
C THR A 30 7.92 -6.77 -6.42
N ASP A 31 8.02 -8.02 -6.88
CA ASP A 31 8.48 -9.18 -6.13
C ASP A 31 9.55 -8.80 -5.09
N GLU A 32 9.46 -9.40 -3.90
CA GLU A 32 10.43 -9.33 -2.78
C GLU A 32 10.35 -8.23 -1.74
N VAL A 33 9.35 -7.34 -1.73
CA VAL A 33 9.06 -6.60 -0.48
C VAL A 33 7.99 -7.38 0.27
N ALA A 34 8.41 -8.23 1.21
CA ALA A 34 7.55 -8.70 2.29
C ALA A 34 6.89 -7.46 2.88
N ASN A 35 5.64 -7.18 2.48
CA ASN A 35 5.00 -5.94 2.85
C ASN A 35 4.92 -5.93 4.39
N PRO A 36 5.51 -4.94 5.08
CA PRO A 36 5.56 -4.94 6.54
C PRO A 36 4.17 -5.07 7.15
N ALA A 37 3.10 -4.63 6.47
CA ALA A 37 1.73 -4.88 6.90
C ALA A 37 1.35 -6.37 6.97
N LEU A 38 1.81 -7.22 6.03
CA LEU A 38 1.50 -8.66 6.08
C LEU A 38 2.12 -9.33 7.30
N LYS A 39 3.36 -8.97 7.62
CA LYS A 39 4.05 -9.50 8.79
C LYS A 39 3.52 -8.87 10.08
N ASP A 40 3.57 -7.54 10.19
CA ASP A 40 3.32 -6.83 11.44
C ASP A 40 1.83 -6.79 11.81
N TYR A 41 0.93 -6.75 10.81
CA TYR A 41 -0.51 -6.63 11.05
C TYR A 41 -1.24 -7.98 11.01
N PHE A 42 -0.93 -8.80 10.00
CA PHE A 42 -1.59 -10.09 9.79
C PHE A 42 -0.81 -11.29 10.38
N ASN A 43 0.39 -11.07 10.93
CA ASN A 43 1.24 -12.11 11.50
C ASN A 43 1.53 -13.24 10.49
N MET A 44 1.80 -12.85 9.23
CA MET A 44 2.11 -13.78 8.14
C MET A 44 3.58 -13.68 7.76
N ASP A 45 4.36 -14.65 8.23
CA ASP A 45 5.81 -14.71 7.93
C ASP A 45 6.10 -15.20 6.51
N ASN A 46 5.24 -16.06 5.97
CA ASN A 46 5.36 -16.59 4.61
C ASN A 46 4.20 -16.09 3.75
N VAL A 47 4.54 -15.36 2.68
CA VAL A 47 3.56 -14.86 1.72
C VAL A 47 3.46 -15.87 0.58
N SER A 48 2.42 -16.70 0.61
CA SER A 48 2.06 -17.51 -0.57
C SER A 48 1.54 -16.60 -1.69
N ASP A 49 1.57 -17.06 -2.94
CA ASP A 49 0.97 -16.34 -4.09
C ASP A 49 -0.50 -15.96 -3.83
N THR A 50 -1.23 -16.84 -3.14
CA THR A 50 -2.64 -16.59 -2.79
C THR A 50 -2.75 -15.46 -1.77
N THR A 51 -1.87 -15.43 -0.76
CA THR A 51 -1.80 -14.37 0.24
C THR A 51 -1.45 -13.03 -0.41
N GLY A 52 -0.47 -13.03 -1.30
CA GLY A 52 -0.02 -11.85 -2.03
C GLY A 52 -1.15 -11.24 -2.87
N ARG A 53 -1.90 -12.06 -3.61
CA ARG A 53 -3.06 -11.60 -4.40
C ARG A 53 -4.16 -11.00 -3.53
N LYS A 54 -4.55 -11.69 -2.44
CA LYS A 54 -5.57 -11.18 -1.50
C LYS A 54 -5.17 -9.81 -0.95
N PHE A 55 -3.90 -9.65 -0.61
CA PHE A 55 -3.39 -8.39 -0.11
C PHE A 55 -3.33 -7.32 -1.20
N GLY A 56 -2.96 -7.68 -2.43
CA GLY A 56 -3.05 -6.80 -3.60
C GLY A 56 -4.46 -6.21 -3.79
N ASP A 57 -5.50 -7.05 -3.73
CA ASP A 57 -6.89 -6.61 -3.85
C ASP A 57 -7.29 -5.63 -2.72
N ILE A 58 -6.75 -5.83 -1.51
CA ILE A 58 -6.96 -4.93 -0.37
C ILE A 58 -6.29 -3.57 -0.63
N LEU A 59 -5.05 -3.57 -1.14
CA LEU A 59 -4.34 -2.34 -1.51
C LEU A 59 -5.11 -1.57 -2.59
N GLU A 60 -5.61 -2.27 -3.61
CA GLU A 60 -6.38 -1.67 -4.69
C GLU A 60 -7.68 -1.02 -4.19
N TYR A 61 -8.37 -1.65 -3.24
CA TYR A 61 -9.56 -1.10 -2.62
C TYR A 61 -9.31 0.22 -1.87
N PHE A 62 -8.18 0.31 -1.16
CA PHE A 62 -7.79 1.56 -0.50
C PHE A 62 -7.24 2.59 -1.49
N GLY A 63 -6.67 2.15 -2.61
CA GLY A 63 -6.08 3.01 -3.63
C GLY A 63 -4.98 3.91 -3.04
N ASP A 64 -4.98 5.18 -3.43
CA ASP A 64 -4.03 6.17 -2.92
C ASP A 64 -4.47 6.84 -1.61
N LYS A 65 -5.54 6.36 -0.95
CA LYS A 65 -6.03 6.95 0.31
C LYS A 65 -5.00 6.93 1.44
N PRO A 66 -4.31 5.80 1.71
CA PRO A 66 -3.32 5.77 2.78
C PRO A 66 -2.02 6.44 2.31
N GLU A 67 -1.58 7.46 3.04
CA GLU A 67 -0.33 8.19 2.77
C GLU A 67 0.92 7.37 3.16
N GLY A 68 0.74 6.26 3.86
CA GLY A 68 1.82 5.34 4.21
C GLY A 68 1.34 4.08 4.94
N VAL A 69 2.31 3.25 5.36
CA VAL A 69 2.06 1.95 6.02
C VAL A 69 1.28 2.11 7.32
N GLY A 70 1.59 3.13 8.14
CA GLY A 70 0.89 3.36 9.40
C GLY A 70 -0.58 3.71 9.21
N GLU A 71 -0.90 4.54 8.22
CA GLU A 71 -2.29 4.87 7.88
C GLU A 71 -3.02 3.67 7.29
N MET A 72 -2.35 2.88 6.43
CA MET A 72 -2.89 1.61 5.93
C MET A 72 -3.29 0.68 7.09
N MET A 73 -2.41 0.49 8.07
CA MET A 73 -2.69 -0.33 9.26
C MET A 73 -3.86 0.24 10.08
N TYR A 74 -3.93 1.56 10.22
CA TYR A 74 -5.05 2.22 10.89
C TYR A 74 -6.38 1.98 10.17
N MET A 75 -6.41 2.15 8.85
CA MET A 75 -7.59 1.92 8.03
C MET A 75 -8.02 0.44 8.06
N LEU A 76 -7.06 -0.48 7.99
CA LEU A 76 -7.32 -1.92 8.18
C LEU A 76 -7.96 -2.21 9.53
N ARG A 77 -7.47 -1.57 10.60
CA ARG A 77 -8.05 -1.73 11.95
C ARG A 77 -9.45 -1.17 12.05
N GLN A 78 -9.70 0.00 11.47
CA GLN A 78 -11.04 0.59 11.42
C GLN A 78 -12.01 -0.30 10.62
N LEU A 79 -11.52 -0.90 9.55
CA LEU A 79 -12.29 -1.84 8.75
C LEU A 79 -12.62 -3.09 9.56
N GLU A 80 -11.61 -3.77 10.13
CA GLU A 80 -11.79 -4.98 10.93
C GLU A 80 -12.74 -4.80 12.12
N ASN A 81 -12.73 -3.64 12.78
CA ASN A 81 -13.67 -3.34 13.87
C ASN A 81 -15.15 -3.38 13.44
N ARG A 82 -15.42 -3.29 12.14
CA ARG A 82 -16.76 -3.37 11.54
C ARG A 82 -17.06 -4.75 10.97
N LEU A 83 -16.08 -5.65 10.94
CA LEU A 83 -16.22 -6.99 10.40
C LEU A 83 -16.57 -7.99 11.50
N GLU A 84 -17.18 -9.09 11.08
CA GLU A 84 -17.35 -10.25 11.93
C GLU A 84 -15.99 -10.87 12.27
N SER A 85 -15.93 -11.56 13.41
CA SER A 85 -14.73 -12.35 13.75
C SER A 85 -14.46 -13.42 12.69
N PRO A 86 -13.18 -13.81 12.47
CA PRO A 86 -12.85 -14.89 11.56
C PRO A 86 -13.58 -16.19 11.89
N ARG A 87 -14.05 -16.88 10.86
CA ARG A 87 -14.66 -18.20 11.02
C ARG A 87 -13.58 -19.24 11.29
N ILE A 88 -13.98 -20.43 11.77
CA ILE A 88 -13.05 -21.54 11.96
C ILE A 88 -12.35 -21.86 10.63
N GLY A 89 -11.01 -21.84 10.64
CA GLY A 89 -10.18 -22.07 9.47
C GLY A 89 -9.90 -20.83 8.62
N GLU A 90 -10.43 -19.66 8.98
CA GLU A 90 -10.12 -18.38 8.33
C GLU A 90 -9.13 -17.57 9.16
N ASN A 91 -8.24 -16.85 8.48
CA ASN A 91 -7.40 -15.84 9.12
C ASN A 91 -8.01 -14.43 8.94
N ARG A 92 -7.42 -13.43 9.59
CA ARG A 92 -7.87 -12.03 9.52
C ARG A 92 -7.84 -11.45 8.10
N LEU A 93 -6.80 -11.78 7.32
CA LEU A 93 -6.69 -11.35 5.92
C LEU A 93 -7.87 -11.87 5.09
N ASP A 94 -8.29 -13.11 5.30
CA ASP A 94 -9.42 -13.72 4.59
C ASP A 94 -10.73 -12.96 4.85
N VAL A 95 -10.95 -12.52 6.08
CA VAL A 95 -12.15 -11.75 6.46
C VAL A 95 -12.16 -10.39 5.77
N VAL A 96 -11.04 -9.67 5.83
CA VAL A 96 -10.88 -8.36 5.20
C VAL A 96 -11.06 -8.48 3.68
N HIS A 97 -10.38 -9.45 3.06
CA HIS A 97 -10.47 -9.71 1.63
C HIS A 97 -11.91 -10.03 1.19
N ARG A 98 -12.59 -10.92 1.92
CA ARG A 98 -14.00 -11.26 1.63
C ARG A 98 -14.89 -10.03 1.67
N TYR A 99 -14.75 -9.18 2.68
CA TYR A 99 -15.56 -7.97 2.79
C TYR A 99 -15.36 -7.05 1.58
N ILE A 100 -14.11 -6.80 1.21
CA ILE A 100 -13.75 -5.93 0.10
C ILE A 100 -14.30 -6.49 -1.21
N LYS A 101 -14.16 -7.80 -1.44
CA LYS A 101 -14.72 -8.46 -2.61
C LYS A 101 -16.24 -8.23 -2.71
N VAL A 102 -16.98 -8.47 -1.63
CA VAL A 102 -18.44 -8.24 -1.59
C VAL A 102 -18.78 -6.76 -1.83
N LYS A 103 -18.00 -5.83 -1.26
CA LYS A 103 -18.22 -4.39 -1.47
C LYS A 103 -17.99 -3.97 -2.91
N ASN A 104 -16.95 -4.47 -3.57
CA ASN A 104 -16.68 -4.18 -4.97
C ASN A 104 -17.79 -4.75 -5.87
N GLU A 105 -18.19 -6.00 -5.65
CA GLU A 105 -19.28 -6.65 -6.39
C GLU A 105 -20.61 -5.88 -6.26
N MET A 106 -20.92 -5.37 -5.06
CA MET A 106 -22.12 -4.54 -4.86
C MET A 106 -22.03 -3.21 -5.59
N SER A 107 -20.88 -2.53 -5.52
CA SER A 107 -20.68 -1.25 -6.21
C SER A 107 -20.76 -1.39 -7.73
N ASP A 108 -20.20 -2.47 -8.29
CA ASP A 108 -20.24 -2.69 -9.73
C ASP A 108 -21.66 -3.02 -10.21
N ARG A 109 -22.40 -3.82 -9.45
CA ARG A 109 -23.84 -4.05 -9.71
C ARG A 109 -24.66 -2.77 -9.64
N GLU A 110 -24.39 -1.89 -8.68
CA GLU A 110 -25.06 -0.58 -8.57
C GLU A 110 -24.78 0.30 -9.80
N LYS A 111 -23.54 0.33 -10.30
CA LYS A 111 -23.18 1.06 -11.52
C LYS A 111 -23.86 0.48 -12.75
N GLU A 112 -23.92 -0.85 -12.88
CA GLU A 112 -24.64 -1.50 -13.98
C GLU A 112 -26.12 -1.12 -13.97
N LEU A 113 -26.77 -1.18 -12.80
CA LEU A 113 -28.17 -0.75 -12.64
C LEU A 113 -28.40 0.72 -12.98
N ASP A 114 -27.54 1.64 -12.52
CA ASP A 114 -27.64 3.07 -12.87
C ASP A 114 -27.44 3.29 -14.38
N SER A 115 -26.56 2.52 -15.02
CA SER A 115 -26.37 2.56 -16.48
C SER A 115 -27.55 2.02 -17.27
N PHE A 116 -28.33 1.09 -16.72
CA PHE A 116 -29.54 0.55 -17.36
C PHE A 116 -30.75 1.47 -17.20
N LEU A 117 -30.77 2.32 -16.17
CA LEU A 117 -31.89 3.23 -15.86
C LEU A 117 -31.76 4.61 -16.52
N ARG A 118 -30.64 4.92 -17.17
CA ARG A 118 -30.39 6.15 -17.95
C ARG A 118 -30.52 5.90 -19.44
#